data_AF-A0A444UVV1-F1
#
_entry.id   AF-A0A444UVV1-F1
#
_cell.length_a   1.000
_cell.length_b   1.000
_cell.length_c   1.000
_cell.angle_alpha   90.00
_cell.angle_beta   90.00
_cell.angle_gamma   90.00
#
_symmetry.space_group_name_H-M   'P 1'
#
loop_
_entity.id
_entity.type
_entity.pdbx_description
1 polymer ?
#
loop_
_entity_poly.entity_id
_entity_poly.type
_entity_poly.pdbx_seq_one_letter_code
_entity_poly.pdbx_strand_id
1 'polypeptide(L)'
;MDCPVVLHQLMLDCWEKGRSDRPKFGQIVNTLDKLIRTPSSLKQLANSSVWQDPTTPDFTVNTVEEWLDAIKMGQYKDNFSSAGYVSLESVLYISIR
;
A
#
# COMPACT_ATOMS: atom_id res chain seq x y z
N MET A 1 -6.21 1.26 -16.29
CA MET A 1 -5.20 0.53 -17.08
C MET A 1 -5.15 -0.87 -16.53
N ASP A 2 -5.57 -1.82 -17.35
CA ASP A 2 -6.00 -3.13 -16.90
C ASP A 2 -4.82 -4.12 -16.83
N CYS A 3 -4.11 -4.17 -15.70
CA CYS A 3 -2.94 -5.04 -15.51
C CYS A 3 -3.34 -6.48 -15.11
N PRO A 4 -2.91 -7.54 -15.82
CA PRO A 4 -3.21 -8.92 -15.42
C PRO A 4 -2.72 -9.26 -14.01
N VAL A 5 -3.53 -10.01 -13.23
CA VAL A 5 -3.22 -10.40 -11.84
C VAL A 5 -1.84 -11.02 -11.71
N VAL A 6 -1.52 -11.94 -12.63
CA VAL A 6 -0.25 -12.68 -12.56
C VAL A 6 0.95 -11.77 -12.82
N LEU A 7 0.79 -10.74 -13.65
CA LEU A 7 1.84 -9.77 -13.91
C LEU A 7 2.01 -8.81 -12.73
N HIS A 8 0.89 -8.38 -12.12
CA HIS A 8 0.92 -7.58 -10.91
C HIS A 8 1.60 -8.31 -9.76
N GLN A 9 1.30 -9.59 -9.55
CA GLN A 9 1.97 -10.39 -8.52
C GLN A 9 3.48 -10.46 -8.75
N LEU A 10 3.92 -10.68 -9.99
CA LEU A 10 5.35 -10.67 -10.32
C LEU A 10 6.01 -9.32 -9.98
N MET A 11 5.30 -8.20 -10.14
CA MET A 11 5.80 -6.87 -9.74
C MET A 11 5.97 -6.78 -8.22
N LEU A 12 4.97 -7.24 -7.45
CA LEU A 12 5.03 -7.28 -5.97
C LEU A 12 6.20 -8.14 -5.48
N ASP A 13 6.39 -9.33 -6.06
CA ASP A 13 7.50 -10.23 -5.72
C ASP A 13 8.87 -9.55 -5.98
N CYS A 14 8.96 -8.69 -6.99
CA CYS A 14 10.17 -7.91 -7.27
C CYS A 14 10.40 -6.77 -6.26
N TRP A 15 9.34 -6.28 -5.62
CA TRP A 15 9.36 -5.19 -4.63
C TRP A 15 9.44 -5.67 -3.19
N GLU A 16 9.57 -6.98 -2.96
CA GLU A 16 9.76 -7.54 -1.62
C GLU A 16 10.81 -6.80 -0.80
N LYS A 17 10.52 -6.61 0.48
CA LYS A 17 11.40 -5.86 1.40
C LYS A 17 12.76 -6.55 1.53
N GLY A 18 12.75 -7.88 1.62
CA GLY A 18 13.97 -8.69 1.67
C GLY A 18 14.58 -8.88 0.28
N ARG A 19 15.86 -8.52 0.12
CA ARG A 19 16.57 -8.69 -1.16
C ARG A 19 16.70 -10.17 -1.56
N SER A 20 16.76 -11.07 -0.58
CA SER A 20 16.83 -12.52 -0.78
C SER A 20 15.53 -13.11 -1.34
N ASP A 21 14.40 -12.50 -1.02
CA ASP A 21 13.06 -12.98 -1.37
C ASP A 21 12.65 -12.57 -2.78
N ARG A 22 13.30 -11.53 -3.33
CA ARG A 22 13.09 -11.08 -4.70
C ARG A 22 13.55 -12.15 -5.71
N PRO A 23 12.77 -12.41 -6.77
CA PRO A 23 13.15 -13.36 -7.80
C PRO A 23 14.42 -12.90 -8.55
N LYS A 24 15.28 -13.86 -8.89
CA LYS A 24 16.43 -13.59 -9.77
C LYS A 24 15.96 -13.34 -11.21
N PHE A 25 16.76 -12.62 -11.98
CA PHE A 25 16.42 -12.30 -13.38
C PHE A 25 16.05 -13.53 -14.22
N GLY A 26 16.76 -14.66 -14.06
CA GLY A 26 16.42 -15.90 -14.76
C GLY A 26 15.04 -16.47 -14.39
N GLN A 27 14.60 -16.30 -13.13
CA GLN A 27 13.25 -16.69 -12.70
C GLN A 27 12.20 -15.77 -13.32
N ILE A 28 12.46 -14.46 -13.36
CA ILE A 28 11.58 -13.47 -13.99
C ILE A 28 11.37 -13.80 -15.48
N VAL A 29 12.46 -14.03 -16.22
CA VAL A 29 12.39 -14.37 -17.65
C VAL A 29 11.62 -15.68 -17.88
N ASN A 30 11.89 -16.71 -17.08
CA ASN A 30 11.17 -17.99 -17.18
C ASN A 30 9.67 -17.83 -16.89
N THR A 31 9.29 -16.99 -15.93
CA THR A 31 7.89 -16.70 -15.63
C THR A 31 7.23 -15.97 -16.81
N LEU A 32 7.85 -14.92 -17.34
CA LEU A 32 7.33 -14.19 -18.50
C LEU A 32 7.18 -15.09 -19.73
N ASP A 33 8.17 -15.95 -19.99
CA ASP A 33 8.16 -16.91 -21.10
C ASP A 33 6.99 -17.93 -20.97
N LYS A 34 6.68 -18.38 -19.76
CA LYS A 34 5.48 -19.21 -19.51
C LYS A 34 4.17 -18.46 -19.76
N LEU A 35 4.10 -17.18 -19.38
CA LEU A 35 2.92 -16.34 -19.59
C LEU A 35 2.66 -16.07 -21.07
N ILE A 36 3.71 -15.80 -21.85
CA ILE A 36 3.60 -15.61 -23.31
C ILE A 36 3.13 -16.90 -24.00
N ARG A 37 3.59 -18.07 -23.54
CA ARG A 37 3.13 -19.37 -24.05
C ARG A 37 1.72 -19.76 -23.60
N THR A 38 1.17 -19.10 -22.58
CA THR A 38 -0.15 -19.40 -22.02
C THR A 38 -1.01 -18.13 -21.91
N PRO A 39 -1.52 -17.60 -23.04
CA PRO A 39 -2.20 -16.31 -23.08
C PRO A 39 -3.51 -16.26 -22.28
N SER A 40 -4.10 -17.42 -21.93
CA SER A 40 -5.27 -17.50 -21.05
C SER A 40 -4.98 -16.97 -19.64
N SER A 41 -3.76 -17.12 -19.14
CA SER A 41 -3.34 -16.64 -17.81
C SER A 41 -3.36 -15.11 -17.68
N LEU A 42 -3.27 -14.39 -18.79
CA LEU A 42 -3.27 -12.93 -18.83
C LEU A 42 -4.68 -12.32 -18.87
N LYS A 43 -5.74 -13.14 -19.00
CA LYS A 43 -7.12 -12.66 -19.09
C LYS A 43 -7.69 -12.22 -17.74
N GLN A 44 -7.14 -12.74 -16.64
CA GLN A 44 -7.59 -12.34 -15.31
C GLN A 44 -6.95 -11.01 -14.96
N LEU A 45 -7.78 -9.98 -14.96
CA LEU A 45 -7.40 -8.62 -14.68
C LEU A 45 -7.28 -8.39 -13.16
N ALA A 46 -6.20 -7.74 -12.71
CA ALA A 46 -6.11 -7.24 -11.35
C ALA A 46 -7.12 -6.10 -11.16
N ASN A 47 -8.03 -6.29 -10.22
CA ASN A 47 -8.97 -5.25 -9.84
C ASN A 47 -8.18 -4.02 -9.35
N SER A 48 -8.40 -2.86 -9.96
CA SER A 48 -7.72 -1.63 -9.57
C SER A 48 -8.04 -1.17 -8.14
N SER A 49 -9.06 -1.77 -7.50
CA SER A 49 -9.36 -1.56 -6.08
C SER A 49 -8.33 -2.19 -5.13
N VAL A 50 -7.50 -3.14 -5.61
CA VAL A 50 -6.41 -3.78 -4.83
C VAL A 50 -5.12 -2.94 -4.84
N TRP A 51 -5.11 -1.76 -5.49
CA TRP A 51 -4.01 -0.80 -5.35
C TRP A 51 -4.00 -0.11 -3.99
N GLN A 52 -4.98 -0.40 -3.14
CA GLN A 52 -4.82 -0.24 -1.70
C GLN A 52 -3.77 -1.25 -1.28
N ASP A 53 -2.55 -0.75 -1.09
CA ASP A 53 -1.51 -1.42 -0.32
C ASP A 53 -2.20 -2.16 0.85
N PRO A 54 -2.05 -3.48 1.03
CA PRO A 54 -2.60 -4.16 2.20
C PRO A 54 -2.07 -3.59 3.54
N THR A 55 -1.08 -2.69 3.48
CA THR A 55 -0.55 -1.89 4.59
C THR A 55 -1.23 -0.54 4.77
N THR A 56 -2.24 -0.17 3.98
CA THR A 56 -3.24 0.83 4.41
C THR A 56 -4.34 0.06 5.14
N PRO A 57 -4.22 -0.16 6.46
CA PRO A 57 -5.39 -0.59 7.21
C PRO A 57 -6.47 0.47 6.97
N ASP A 58 -7.69 -0.02 6.78
CA ASP A 58 -8.88 0.80 6.70
C ASP A 58 -9.06 1.45 8.07
N PHE A 59 -8.32 2.53 8.31
CA PHE A 59 -8.33 3.26 9.55
C PHE A 59 -9.63 4.06 9.59
N THR A 60 -10.72 3.39 9.96
CA THR A 60 -11.95 4.06 10.38
C THR A 60 -11.70 4.69 11.74
N VAL A 61 -10.90 5.76 11.76
CA VAL A 61 -10.55 6.53 12.96
C VAL A 61 -11.52 7.69 13.07
N ASN A 62 -12.14 7.85 14.23
CA ASN A 62 -13.14 8.89 14.46
C ASN A 62 -12.57 10.08 15.24
N THR A 63 -11.40 9.90 15.88
CA THR A 63 -10.75 10.91 16.70
C THR A 63 -9.29 11.12 16.29
N VAL A 64 -8.74 12.29 16.62
CA VAL A 64 -7.32 12.62 16.36
C VAL A 64 -6.39 11.69 17.14
N GLU A 65 -6.79 11.27 18.34
CA GLU A 65 -6.01 10.34 19.16
C GLU A 65 -5.93 8.93 18.57
N GLU A 66 -7.05 8.39 18.06
CA GLU A 66 -7.10 7.10 17.38
C GLU A 66 -6.26 7.13 16.09
N TRP A 67 -6.34 8.24 15.36
CA TRP A 67 -5.52 8.45 14.16
C TRP A 67 -4.02 8.51 14.49
N LEU A 68 -3.64 9.23 15.55
CA LEU A 68 -2.25 9.29 15.99
C LEU A 68 -1.74 7.92 16.44
N ASP A 69 -2.54 7.11 17.13
CA ASP A 69 -2.14 5.74 17.50
C ASP A 69 -2.02 4.83 16.28
N ALA A 70 -2.96 4.93 15.33
CA ALA A 70 -2.97 4.18 14.08
C ALA A 70 -1.68 4.38 13.28
N ILE A 71 -1.20 5.62 13.16
CA ILE A 71 0.05 5.94 12.46
C ILE A 71 1.30 5.84 13.34
N LYS A 72 1.18 5.32 14.58
CA LYS A 72 2.24 5.20 15.59
C LYS A 72 2.88 6.54 16.00
N MET A 73 2.08 7.60 16.00
CA MET A 73 2.40 8.96 16.45
C MET A 73 1.67 9.34 17.76
N GLY A 74 1.16 8.36 18.51
CA GLY A 74 0.39 8.57 19.75
C GLY A 74 1.09 9.44 20.82
N GLN A 75 2.42 9.51 20.80
CA GLN A 75 3.20 10.38 21.69
C GLN A 75 2.94 11.89 21.49
N TYR A 76 2.33 12.29 20.36
CA TYR A 76 2.04 13.69 20.05
C TYR A 76 0.62 14.12 20.42
N LYS A 77 -0.20 13.25 21.03
CA LYS A 77 -1.60 13.56 21.40
C LYS A 77 -1.73 14.85 22.20
N ASP A 78 -0.89 15.03 23.21
CA ASP A 78 -0.92 16.21 24.08
C ASP A 78 -0.56 17.49 23.31
N ASN A 79 0.33 17.41 22.32
CA ASN A 79 0.70 18.55 21.48
C ASN A 79 -0.47 18.98 20.59
N PHE A 80 -1.20 18.01 20.00
CA PHE A 80 -2.38 18.29 19.19
C PHE A 80 -3.51 18.87 20.04
N SER A 81 -3.77 18.30 21.22
CA SER A 81 -4.78 18.79 22.16
C SER A 81 -4.46 20.22 22.66
N SER A 82 -3.21 20.47 23.05
CA SER A 82 -2.76 21.78 23.55
C SER A 82 -2.81 22.87 22.47
N ALA A 83 -2.62 22.50 21.20
CA ALA A 83 -2.74 23.41 20.06
C ALA A 83 -4.18 23.57 19.54
N GLY A 84 -5.16 22.89 20.15
CA GLY A 84 -6.58 22.98 19.79
C GLY A 84 -7.01 22.08 18.62
N TYR A 85 -6.16 21.16 18.17
CA TYR A 85 -6.47 20.19 17.12
C TYR A 85 -7.23 18.99 17.69
N VAL A 86 -8.51 19.20 18.02
CA VAL A 86 -9.39 18.20 18.64
C VAL A 86 -10.23 17.39 17.65
N SER A 87 -10.29 17.80 16.38
CA SER A 87 -11.01 17.11 15.31
C SER A 87 -10.10 16.82 14.13
N LEU A 88 -10.38 15.73 13.40
CA LEU A 88 -9.63 15.35 12.18
C LEU A 88 -9.71 16.43 11.10
N GLU A 89 -10.83 17.15 11.05
CA GLU A 89 -11.00 18.28 10.13
C GLU A 89 -9.99 19.40 10.40
N SER A 90 -9.74 19.74 11.67
CA SER A 90 -8.75 20.75 12.04
C SER A 90 -7.31 20.34 11.68
N VAL A 91 -7.03 19.02 11.69
CA VAL A 91 -5.72 18.47 11.32
C VAL A 91 -5.48 18.57 9.81
N LEU A 92 -6.51 18.46 8.97
CA LEU A 92 -6.39 18.58 7.51
C LEU A 92 -5.83 19.94 7.05
N TYR A 93 -6.06 20.99 7.85
CA TYR A 93 -5.60 22.35 7.54
C TYR A 93 -4.23 22.68 8.15
N ILE A 94 -3.55 21.72 8.80
CA ILE A 94 -2.17 21.91 9.23
C ILE A 94 -1.29 22.04 7.99
N SER A 95 -0.70 23.21 7.82
CA SER A 95 0.27 23.49 6.75
C SER A 95 1.64 23.70 7.36
N ILE A 96 2.63 22.98 6.84
CA ILE A 96 4.05 23.19 7.16
C ILE A 96 4.51 24.34 6.28
N ARG A 97 4.76 25.49 6.91
CA ARG A 97 5.31 26.68 6.25
C ARG A 97 6.83 26.62 6.20
#